data_AF-A0A7K4DNE6-F1
#
_entry.id   AF-A0A7K4DNE6-F1
#
_cell.length_a   1.000
_cell.length_b   1.000
_cell.length_c   1.000
_cell.angle_alpha   90.00
_cell.angle_beta   90.00
_cell.angle_gamma   90.00
#
_symmetry.space_group_name_H-M   'P 1'
#
loop_
_entity.id
_entity.type
_entity.pdbx_description
1 polymer ?
#
loop_
_entity_poly.entity_id
_entity_poly.type
_entity_poly.pdbx_seq_one_letter_code
_entity_poly.pdbx_strand_id
1 'polypeptide(L)' 'MVKLKGFDNIELKKDKNMNIGSITRINQVIDILDGLEPTKEITECIEILEEVKKIEGW' A
#
# COMPACT_ATOMS: atom_id res chain seq x y z
N MET A 1 7.21 -7.49 -10.42
CA MET A 1 7.31 -6.09 -10.87
C MET A 1 5.89 -5.63 -11.10
N VAL A 2 5.38 -4.78 -10.21
CA VAL A 2 4.02 -4.25 -10.32
C VAL A 2 4.16 -2.77 -10.64
N LYS A 3 3.50 -2.32 -11.71
CA LYS A 3 3.46 -0.92 -12.11
C LYS A 3 2.12 -0.34 -11.65
N LEU A 4 2.19 0.67 -10.79
CA LEU A 4 1.04 1.42 -10.31
C LEU A 4 0.60 2.42 -11.38
N LYS A 5 -0.67 2.38 -11.79
CA LYS A 5 -1.25 3.39 -12.69
C LYS A 5 -1.21 4.76 -11.98
N GLY A 6 -0.61 5.77 -12.62
CA GLY A 6 -0.49 7.12 -12.06
C GLY A 6 0.80 7.39 -11.29
N PHE A 7 1.64 6.38 -11.06
CA PHE A 7 2.93 6.50 -10.39
C PHE A 7 4.07 6.06 -11.31
N ASP A 8 4.28 6.80 -12.40
CA ASP A 8 5.26 6.47 -13.44
C ASP A 8 6.71 6.35 -12.92
N ASN A 9 6.99 6.89 -11.72
CA ASN A 9 8.30 6.91 -11.08
C ASN A 9 8.46 5.98 -9.88
N ILE A 10 7.43 5.23 -9.46
CA ILE A 10 7.51 4.34 -8.29
C ILE A 10 7.52 2.89 -8.75
N GLU A 11 8.66 2.22 -8.56
CA GLU A 11 8.83 0.79 -8.82
C GLU A 11 8.83 0.03 -7.48
N LEU A 12 7.74 -0.68 -7.17
CA LEU A 12 7.66 -1.51 -5.97
C LEU A 12 8.31 -2.88 -6.25
N LYS A 13 9.37 -3.19 -5.51
CA LYS A 13 10.07 -4.47 -5.56
C LYS A 13 9.74 -5.26 -4.31
N LYS A 14 9.49 -6.56 -4.50
CA LYS A 14 9.28 -7.50 -3.40
C LYS A 14 10.52 -7.50 -2.51
N ASP A 15 10.38 -7.09 -1.26
CA ASP A 15 11.47 -7.14 -0.30
C ASP A 15 11.38 -8.44 0.49
N LYS A 16 12.45 -9.24 0.47
CA LYS A 16 12.48 -10.54 1.15
C LYS A 16 12.29 -10.45 2.67
N ASN A 17 12.30 -9.24 3.23
CA ASN A 17 12.22 -8.98 4.67
C ASN A 17 10.85 -8.52 5.17
N MET A 18 9.82 -8.40 4.32
CA MET A 18 8.46 -8.10 4.81
C MET A 18 7.88 -9.32 5.55
N ASN A 19 7.77 -9.21 6.88
CA ASN A 19 7.16 -10.23 7.73
C ASN A 19 5.67 -9.95 7.94
N ILE A 20 4.94 -10.92 8.50
CA ILE A 20 3.49 -10.82 8.81
C ILE A 20 3.16 -9.55 9.60
N GLY A 21 4.04 -9.13 10.52
CA GLY A 21 3.87 -7.91 11.32
C GLY A 21 3.89 -6.63 10.49
N SER A 22 4.65 -6.58 9.38
CA SER A 22 4.62 -5.45 8.44
C SER A 22 3.28 -5.33 7.72
N ILE A 23 2.67 -6.47 7.32
CA ILE A 23 1.33 -6.48 6.69
C ILE A 23 0.25 -6.05 7.68
N THR A 24 0.32 -6.52 8.93
CA THR A 24 -0.60 -6.08 9.99
C THR A 24 -0.55 -4.55 10.18
N ARG A 25 0.63 -3.95 10.14
CA ARG A 25 0.79 -2.49 10.23
C ARG A 25 0.22 -1.76 9.02
N ILE A 26 0.38 -2.31 7.81
CA ILE A 26 -0.22 -1.73 6.60
C ILE A 26 -1.75 -1.71 6.72
N ASN A 27 -2.37 -2.82 7.17
CA ASN A 27 -3.81 -2.85 7.40
C ASN A 27 -4.26 -1.82 8.43
N GLN A 28 -3.54 -1.67 9.54
CA GLN A 28 -3.84 -0.64 10.55
C GLN A 28 -3.76 0.77 9.96
N VAL A 29 -2.79 1.05 9.08
CA VAL A 29 -2.68 2.35 8.42
C VAL A 29 -3.85 2.57 7.45
N ILE A 30 -4.24 1.55 6.69
CA ILE A 30 -5.42 1.63 5.81
C ILE A 30 -6.68 1.91 6.64
N ASP A 31 -6.91 1.18 7.74
CA ASP A 31 -8.07 1.39 8.62
C ASP A 31 -8.13 2.83 9.19
N ILE A 32 -6.98 3.40 9.55
CA ILE A 32 -6.89 4.79 10.00
C ILE A 32 -7.25 5.75 8.86
N LEU A 33 -6.71 5.52 7.66
CA LEU A 33 -6.95 6.38 6.49
C LEU A 33 -8.40 6.33 6.01
N ASP A 34 -9.03 5.16 6.04
CA ASP A 34 -10.46 4.96 5.73
C ASP A 34 -11.38 5.70 6.72
N GLY A 35 -10.91 5.95 7.94
CA GLY A 35 -11.63 6.73 8.95
C GLY A 35 -11.53 8.25 8.78
N LEU A 36 -10.69 8.75 7.86
CA LEU A 36 -10.53 10.18 7.60
C LEU A 36 -11.49 10.66 6.49
N GLU A 37 -11.67 11.98 6.40
CA GLU A 37 -12.40 12.55 5.27
C GLU A 37 -11.68 12.22 3.95
N PRO A 38 -12.38 11.63 2.96
CA PRO A 38 -11.72 11.14 1.76
C PRO A 38 -11.24 12.31 0.89
N THR A 39 -9.92 12.48 0.81
CA THR A 39 -9.27 13.33 -0.18
C THR A 39 -8.62 12.49 -1.27
N LYS A 40 -8.22 13.14 -2.36
CA LYS A 40 -7.49 12.51 -3.46
C LYS A 40 -6.19 11.85 -2.95
N GLU A 41 -5.46 12.55 -2.09
CA GLU A 41 -4.20 12.08 -1.52
C GLU A 41 -4.40 10.86 -0.60
N ILE A 42 -5.46 10.85 0.21
CA ILE A 42 -5.78 9.72 1.09
C ILE A 42 -6.14 8.49 0.26
N THR A 43 -6.95 8.69 -0.79
CA THR A 43 -7.37 7.61 -1.70
C THR A 43 -6.16 7.00 -2.41
N GLU A 44 -5.28 7.85 -2.98
CA GLU A 44 -4.04 7.41 -3.63
C GLU A 44 -3.11 6.67 -2.66
N CYS A 45 -3.03 7.12 -1.41
CA CYS A 45 -2.22 6.46 -0.37
C CYS A 45 -2.72 5.04 -0.07
N ILE A 46 -4.03 4.87 0.10
CA ILE A 46 -4.65 3.55 0.31
C ILE A 46 -4.38 2.62 -0.87
N GLU A 47 -4.55 3.11 -2.11
CA GLU A 47 -4.27 2.32 -3.32
C GLU A 47 -2.82 1.83 -3.37
N ILE A 48 -1.85 2.68 -3.02
CA ILE A 48 -0.43 2.27 -2.94
C ILE A 48 -0.24 1.17 -1.89
N LEU A 49 -0.84 1.32 -0.70
CA LEU A 49 -0.68 0.37 0.41
C LEU A 49 -1.29 -1.01 0.08
N GLU A 50 -2.44 -1.04 -0.60
CA GLU A 50 -3.03 -2.28 -1.10
C GLU A 50 -2.16 -2.96 -2.16
N GLU A 51 -1.52 -2.19 -3.02
CA GLU A 51 -0.62 -2.74 -4.04
C GLU A 51 0.69 -3.28 -3.45
N VAL A 52 1.19 -2.66 -2.37
CA VAL A 52 2.30 -3.22 -1.58
C VAL A 52 1.91 -4.58 -0.99
N LYS A 53 0.68 -4.75 -0.45
CA LYS A 53 0.20 -6.03 0.08
C LYS A 53 0.17 -7.13 -1.00
N LYS A 54 -0.35 -6.80 -2.18
CA LYS A 54 -0.41 -7.74 -3.33
C LYS A 54 0.97 -8.23 -3.76
N ILE A 55 1.99 -7.36 -3.77
CA ILE A 55 3.37 -7.73 -4.15
C ILE A 55 3.95 -8.76 -3.21
N GLU A 56 3.62 -8.66 -1.92
CA GLU A 56 4.10 -9.61 -0.91
C GLU A 56 3.31 -10.92 -0.89
N GLY A 57 2.16 -10.98 -1.57
CA GLY A 57 1.33 -12.17 -1.72
C GLY A 57 0.20 -12.27 -0.70
N TRP A 58 -0.32 -11.11 -0.27
CA TRP A 58 -1.45 -10.95 0.64
C TRP A 58 -2.64 -10.29 -0.05
#